data_AF-A0A1H0T3T6-F1
#
_entry.id   AF-A0A1H0T3T6-F1
#
_cell.length_a   1.000
_cell.length_b   1.000
_cell.length_c   1.000
_cell.angle_alpha   90.00
_cell.angle_beta   90.00
_cell.angle_gamma   90.00
#
_symmetry.space_group_name_H-M   'P 1'
#
loop_
_entity.id
_entity.type
_entity.pdbx_description
1 polymer ?
#
loop_
_entity_poly.entity_id
_entity_poly.type
_entity_poly.pdbx_seq_one_letter_code
_entity_poly.pdbx_strand_id
1 'polypeptide(L)'
;MTLVEFLKWLKRESEDIERLNARNYFTHLEQLFKVIAYDGARLDKKHALMITTYLQYIANTKRDEFRDDLSKSDLGEVLESIKTDLDCMIFRIEQGNKPLV
;
A
#
# COMPACT_ATOMS: atom_id res chain seq x y z
N MET A 1 14.09 -2.93 -4.81
CA MET A 1 13.31 -2.50 -5.99
C MET A 1 13.73 -1.11 -6.50
N THR A 2 13.65 -0.81 -7.80
CA THR A 2 13.76 0.57 -8.35
C THR A 2 12.43 1.34 -8.23
N LEU A 3 12.41 2.66 -8.42
CA LEU A 3 11.17 3.45 -8.34
C LEU A 3 10.14 3.05 -9.40
N VAL A 4 10.58 2.76 -10.62
CA VAL A 4 9.69 2.34 -11.73
C VAL A 4 9.08 0.96 -11.44
N GLU A 5 9.88 0.03 -10.93
CA GLU A 5 9.38 -1.28 -10.52
C GLU A 5 8.41 -1.15 -9.34
N PHE A 6 8.69 -0.26 -8.39
CA PHE A 6 7.81 0.00 -7.25
C PHE A 6 6.48 0.61 -7.65
N LEU A 7 6.47 1.57 -8.56
CA LEU A 7 5.22 2.11 -9.10
C LEU A 7 4.40 1.05 -9.84
N LYS A 8 5.05 0.21 -10.65
CA LYS A 8 4.37 -0.91 -11.33
C LYS A 8 3.80 -1.91 -10.34
N TRP A 9 4.55 -2.22 -9.28
CA TRP A 9 4.13 -3.12 -8.22
C TRP A 9 2.93 -2.53 -7.46
N LEU A 10 3.00 -1.28 -6.99
CA LEU A 10 1.90 -0.60 -6.30
C LEU A 10 0.58 -0.62 -7.11
N LYS A 11 0.65 -0.33 -8.41
CA LYS A 11 -0.53 -0.35 -9.30
C LYS A 11 -1.17 -1.74 -9.35
N ARG A 12 -0.34 -2.77 -9.49
CA ARG A 12 -0.82 -4.15 -9.47
C ARG A 12 -1.45 -4.51 -8.13
N GLU A 13 -0.82 -4.16 -7.01
CA GLU A 13 -1.36 -4.45 -5.68
C GLU A 13 -2.69 -3.73 -5.43
N SER A 14 -2.86 -2.50 -5.92
CA SER A 14 -4.13 -1.77 -5.84
C SER A 14 -5.27 -2.49 -6.57
N GLU A 15 -4.98 -3.12 -7.72
CA GLU A 15 -5.95 -3.96 -8.45
C GLU A 15 -6.18 -5.32 -7.77
N ASP A 16 -5.13 -5.95 -7.26
CA ASP A 16 -5.20 -7.29 -6.68
C ASP A 16 -5.93 -7.28 -5.31
N ILE A 17 -5.87 -6.17 -4.55
CA ILE A 17 -6.57 -6.00 -3.27
C ILE A 17 -8.08 -6.22 -3.36
N GLU A 18 -8.71 -5.79 -4.46
CA GLU A 18 -10.17 -5.91 -4.66
C GLU A 18 -10.63 -7.38 -4.74
N ARG A 19 -9.71 -8.32 -4.96
CA ARG A 19 -9.98 -9.75 -5.12
C ARG A 19 -9.72 -10.55 -3.83
N LEU A 20 -9.25 -9.89 -2.78
CA LEU A 20 -8.96 -10.54 -1.51
C LEU A 20 -10.24 -10.94 -0.78
N ASN A 21 -10.13 -11.99 0.00
CA ASN A 21 -11.21 -12.55 0.81
C ASN A 21 -10.63 -13.12 2.10
N ALA A 22 -11.52 -13.52 3.02
CA ALA A 22 -11.14 -14.01 4.35
C ALA A 22 -10.08 -15.13 4.37
N ARG A 23 -9.91 -15.90 3.28
CA ARG A 23 -8.92 -16.98 3.20
C ARG A 23 -7.52 -16.54 2.80
N ASN A 24 -7.38 -15.43 2.07
CA ASN A 24 -6.11 -15.04 1.45
C ASN A 24 -5.66 -13.62 1.80
N TYR A 25 -6.54 -12.77 2.34
CA TYR A 25 -6.24 -11.37 2.59
C TYR A 25 -5.08 -11.21 3.58
N PHE A 26 -5.05 -12.00 4.65
CA PHE A 26 -4.07 -11.85 5.73
C PHE A 26 -2.64 -12.02 5.21
N THR A 27 -2.36 -13.15 4.56
CA THR A 27 -1.04 -13.45 3.99
C THR A 27 -0.63 -12.43 2.93
N HIS A 28 -1.56 -12.01 2.08
CA HIS A 28 -1.28 -11.06 1.02
C HIS A 28 -0.89 -9.69 1.58
N LEU A 29 -1.72 -9.15 2.47
CA LEU A 29 -1.47 -7.85 3.09
C LEU A 29 -0.24 -7.87 4.02
N GLU A 30 0.06 -9.00 4.68
CA GLU A 30 1.30 -9.12 5.45
C GLU A 30 2.54 -8.95 4.57
N GLN A 31 2.52 -9.50 3.35
CA GLN A 31 3.59 -9.33 2.37
C GLN A 31 3.64 -7.90 1.84
N LEU A 32 2.47 -7.34 1.48
CA LEU A 32 2.35 -5.95 1.02
C LEU A 32 2.97 -4.99 2.04
N PHE A 33 2.62 -5.12 3.32
CA PHE A 33 3.14 -4.26 4.38
C PHE A 33 4.65 -4.38 4.57
N LYS A 34 5.22 -5.57 4.38
CA LYS A 34 6.68 -5.76 4.41
C LYS A 34 7.34 -4.97 3.27
N VAL A 35 6.82 -5.09 2.04
CA VAL A 35 7.38 -4.37 0.88
C VAL A 35 7.25 -2.86 1.06
N ILE A 36 6.09 -2.36 1.48
CA ILE A 36 5.85 -0.94 1.76
C ILE A 36 6.83 -0.42 2.84
N ALA A 37 7.02 -1.16 3.93
CA ALA A 37 7.91 -0.74 5.02
C ALA A 37 9.38 -0.66 4.60
N TYR A 38 9.87 -1.62 3.79
CA TYR A 38 11.28 -1.67 3.39
C TYR A 38 11.58 -0.88 2.12
N ASP A 39 10.90 -1.19 1.01
CA ASP A 39 11.15 -0.53 -0.26
C ASP A 39 10.51 0.86 -0.31
N GLY A 40 9.28 1.02 0.19
CA GLY A 40 8.58 2.30 0.22
C GLY A 40 9.34 3.36 1.02
N ALA A 41 9.72 3.06 2.27
CA ALA A 41 10.47 4.00 3.11
C ALA A 41 11.85 4.37 2.52
N ARG A 42 12.55 3.39 1.94
CA ARG A 42 13.85 3.61 1.29
C ARG A 42 13.70 4.50 0.06
N LEU A 43 12.68 4.27 -0.77
CA LEU A 43 12.43 5.03 -2.00
C LEU A 43 11.91 6.44 -1.70
N ASP A 44 11.06 6.61 -0.68
CA ASP A 44 10.61 7.91 -0.21
C ASP A 44 11.78 8.80 0.18
N LYS A 45 12.71 8.27 1.00
CA LYS A 45 13.94 9.00 1.38
C LYS A 45 14.84 9.30 0.18
N LYS A 46 14.96 8.36 -0.77
CA LYS A 46 15.87 8.50 -1.93
C LYS A 46 15.36 9.51 -2.96
N HIS A 47 14.04 9.57 -3.16
CA HIS A 47 13.41 10.33 -4.24
C HIS A 47 12.52 11.48 -3.75
N ALA A 48 12.46 11.73 -2.44
CA ALA A 48 11.62 12.76 -1.81
C ALA A 48 10.15 12.67 -2.25
N LEU A 49 9.59 11.45 -2.21
CA LEU A 49 8.24 11.17 -2.73
C LEU A 49 7.12 11.79 -1.88
N MET A 50 7.43 12.16 -0.63
CA MET A 50 6.48 12.68 0.36
C MET A 50 5.34 11.69 0.65
N ILE A 51 5.65 10.39 0.66
CA ILE A 51 4.66 9.33 0.95
C ILE A 51 4.69 8.84 2.39
N THR A 52 5.56 9.40 3.25
CA THR A 52 5.74 8.99 4.65
C THR A 52 4.42 8.83 5.42
N THR A 53 3.46 9.73 5.23
CA THR A 53 2.17 9.68 5.94
C THR A 53 1.35 8.44 5.57
N TYR A 54 1.34 8.05 4.29
CA TYR A 54 0.65 6.83 3.83
C TYR A 54 1.38 5.56 4.33
N LEU A 55 2.71 5.60 4.41
CA LEU A 55 3.49 4.51 5.01
C LEU A 55 3.14 4.32 6.50
N GLN A 56 2.91 5.40 7.23
CA GLN A 56 2.52 5.37 8.64
C GLN A 56 1.10 4.85 8.84
N TYR A 57 0.14 5.26 8.00
CA TYR A 57 -1.24 4.74 8.07
C TYR A 57 -1.27 3.23 7.86
N ILE A 58 -0.66 2.75 6.78
CA ILE A 58 -0.54 1.31 6.49
C ILE A 58 0.11 0.54 7.65
N ALA A 59 1.15 1.10 8.27
CA ALA A 59 1.83 0.45 9.40
C ALA A 59 0.96 0.37 10.66
N ASN A 60 0.03 1.31 10.85
CA ASN A 60 -0.90 1.32 11.98
C ASN A 60 -2.08 0.38 11.74
N THR A 61 -2.66 0.35 10.52
CA THR A 61 -3.70 -0.63 10.13
C THR A 61 -3.25 -2.07 10.39
N LYS A 62 -1.97 -2.38 10.13
CA LYS A 62 -1.37 -3.69 10.44
C LYS A 62 -1.42 -4.07 11.93
N ARG A 63 -1.37 -3.11 12.86
CA ARG A 63 -1.31 -3.40 14.30
C ARG A 63 -2.68 -3.50 14.94
N ASP A 64 -3.60 -2.63 14.56
CA ASP A 64 -4.83 -2.44 15.32
C ASP A 64 -6.00 -3.26 14.75
N GLU A 65 -6.01 -3.52 13.44
CA GLU A 65 -7.17 -4.07 12.73
C GLU A 65 -6.90 -5.44 12.10
N PHE A 66 -5.65 -5.91 12.10
CA PHE A 66 -5.23 -7.14 11.44
C PHE A 66 -5.44 -8.38 12.31
N ARG A 67 -6.62 -9.00 12.23
CA ARG A 67 -6.95 -10.24 12.98
C ARG A 67 -7.51 -11.32 12.08
N ASP A 68 -7.07 -12.57 12.26
CA ASP A 68 -7.46 -13.72 11.43
C ASP A 68 -8.98 -14.03 11.40
N ASP A 69 -9.79 -13.37 12.23
CA ASP A 69 -11.22 -13.61 12.43
C ASP A 69 -12.14 -12.44 12.00
N LEU A 70 -11.66 -11.49 11.18
CA LEU A 70 -12.48 -10.38 10.67
C LEU A 70 -13.77 -10.85 9.98
N SER A 71 -14.87 -10.13 10.25
CA SER A 71 -16.12 -10.34 9.53
C SER A 71 -16.00 -9.85 8.08
N LYS A 72 -16.93 -10.25 7.20
CA LYS A 72 -16.88 -9.84 5.78
C LYS A 72 -17.02 -8.32 5.58
N SER A 73 -17.82 -7.64 6.40
CA SER A 73 -17.96 -6.19 6.33
C SER A 73 -16.67 -5.49 6.74
N ASP A 74 -16.10 -5.92 7.86
CA ASP A 74 -14.89 -5.31 8.42
C ASP A 74 -13.69 -5.52 7.49
N LEU A 75 -13.60 -6.71 6.87
CA LEU A 75 -12.63 -6.96 5.83
C LEU A 75 -12.79 -6.01 4.63
N GLY A 76 -14.02 -5.75 4.20
CA GLY A 76 -14.28 -4.82 3.10
C GLY A 76 -13.76 -3.41 3.38
N GLU A 77 -14.02 -2.90 4.58
CA GLU A 77 -13.56 -1.56 5.02
C GLU A 77 -12.03 -1.50 5.09
N VAL A 78 -11.38 -2.54 5.62
CA VAL A 78 -9.91 -2.63 5.67
C VAL A 78 -9.31 -2.64 4.26
N LEU A 79 -9.88 -3.43 3.34
CA LEU A 79 -9.39 -3.50 1.96
C LEU A 79 -9.56 -2.16 1.23
N GLU A 80 -10.69 -1.47 1.41
CA GLU A 80 -10.95 -0.15 0.83
C GLU A 80 -9.99 0.91 1.35
N SER A 81 -9.73 0.93 2.67
CA SER A 81 -8.77 1.83 3.29
C SER A 81 -7.37 1.63 2.73
N ILE A 82 -6.88 0.38 2.69
CA ILE A 82 -5.53 0.08 2.17
C ILE A 82 -5.44 0.44 0.68
N LYS A 83 -6.48 0.14 -0.11
CA LYS A 83 -6.53 0.52 -1.52
C LYS A 83 -6.38 2.03 -1.70
N THR A 84 -7.11 2.81 -0.89
CA THR A 84 -7.07 4.27 -0.93
C THR A 84 -5.65 4.80 -0.66
N ASP A 85 -4.96 4.22 0.32
CA ASP A 85 -3.56 4.58 0.61
C ASP A 85 -2.62 4.21 -0.53
N LEU A 86 -2.78 3.04 -1.15
CA LEU A 86 -2.02 2.65 -2.34
C LEU A 86 -2.23 3.63 -3.50
N ASP A 87 -3.47 3.97 -3.81
CA ASP A 87 -3.82 4.91 -4.88
C ASP A 87 -3.25 6.30 -4.63
N CYS A 88 -3.27 6.75 -3.38
CA CYS A 88 -2.64 8.01 -2.97
C CYS A 88 -1.12 7.98 -3.17
N MET A 89 -0.45 6.88 -2.80
CA MET A 89 0.99 6.72 -3.05
C MET A 89 1.31 6.69 -4.55
N ILE A 90 0.53 5.96 -5.35
CA ILE A 90 0.66 5.92 -6.82
C ILE A 90 0.57 7.34 -7.37
N PHE A 91 -0.48 8.08 -7.01
CA PHE A 91 -0.70 9.45 -7.46
C PHE A 91 0.49 10.36 -7.11
N ARG A 92 0.98 10.31 -5.87
CA ARG A 92 2.13 11.12 -5.43
C ARG A 92 3.40 10.80 -6.22
N ILE A 93 3.70 9.52 -6.42
CA ILE A 93 4.86 9.08 -7.19
C ILE A 93 4.76 9.52 -8.65
N GLU A 94 3.57 9.49 -9.24
CA GLU A 94 3.35 9.93 -10.62
C GLU A 94 3.46 11.45 -10.77
N GLN A 95 2.98 12.23 -9.81
CA GLN A 95 3.14 13.69 -9.83
C GLN A 95 4.59 14.10 -9.66
N GLY A 96 5.35 13.43 -8.79
CA GLY A 96 6.79 13.69 -8.61
C GLY A 96 7.65 13.26 -9.80
N ASN A 97 7.16 12.35 -10.66
CA ASN A 97 7.83 11.89 -11.87
C ASN A 97 7.44 12.65 -13.15
N LYS A 98 6.53 13.63 -13.07
CA LYS A 98 6.27 14.50 -14.21
C LYS A 98 7.38 15.55 -14.33
N PRO A 99 8.02 15.71 -15.50
CA PRO A 99 8.82 16.90 -15.74
C PRO A 99 7.93 18.12 -15.54
N LEU A 100 8.44 19.13 -14.82
CA LEU A 100 7.81 20.45 -14.79
C LEU A 100 7.74 20.94 -16.23
N VAL A 101 6.51 21.02 -16.76
CA VAL A 101 6.21 21.59 -18.07
C VAL A 101 6.46 23.09 -18.02
#